data_AF-A0A2J8RVC1-F1
#
_entry.id   AF-A0A2J8RVC1-F1
#
_cell.length_a   1.000
_cell.length_b   1.000
_cell.length_c   1.000
_cell.angle_alpha   90.00
_cell.angle_beta   90.00
_cell.angle_gamma   90.00
#
_symmetry.space_group_name_H-M   'P 1'
#
loop_
_entity.id
_entity.type
_entity.pdbx_description
1 polymer ?
#
loop_
_entity_poly.entity_id
_entity_poly.type
_entity_poly.pdbx_seq_one_letter_code
_entity_poly.pdbx_strand_id
1 'polypeptide(L)'
;MAPSRNGMVLKPHFHKDWQRRVATWFNQPARKIRRRKARQAKARRIAPRPASGPIRPIVRCPTVRYHTKVRAGRGFSLEELRVAGIHKKVARTIGISVDPRRRNKSTESLQANVQRLKEYRSKLIL
;
A
#
# COMPACT_ATOMS: atom_id res chain seq x y z
N MET A 1 8.23 39.75 21.15
CA MET A 1 7.61 39.90 22.48
C MET A 1 8.66 39.58 23.51
N ALA A 2 8.90 40.47 24.47
CA ALA A 2 9.76 40.14 25.61
C ALA A 2 9.10 39.01 26.40
N PRO A 3 9.85 37.96 26.82
CA PRO A 3 9.31 36.91 27.67
C PRO A 3 8.82 37.52 29.00
N SER A 4 7.71 36.99 29.53
CA SER A 4 7.13 37.41 30.82
C SER A 4 7.02 36.21 31.75
N ARG A 5 7.32 36.42 33.05
CA ARG A 5 7.33 35.39 34.10
C ARG A 5 8.19 34.18 33.67
N ASN A 6 7.90 32.99 34.18
CA ASN A 6 8.71 31.77 33.94
C ASN A 6 8.07 30.82 32.90
N GLY A 7 7.81 31.33 31.70
CA GLY A 7 7.30 30.52 30.58
C GLY A 7 8.39 29.74 29.85
N MET A 8 8.04 28.60 29.23
CA MET A 8 8.98 27.83 28.42
C MET A 8 9.44 28.63 27.19
N VAL A 9 10.74 28.57 26.89
CA VAL A 9 11.30 29.18 25.67
C VAL A 9 10.77 28.43 24.45
N LEU A 10 9.98 29.13 23.64
CA LEU A 10 9.39 28.58 22.42
C LEU A 10 10.35 28.77 21.22
N LYS A 11 10.29 27.84 20.26
CA LYS A 11 10.92 27.97 18.93
C LYS A 11 9.84 28.06 17.84
N PRO A 12 9.14 29.21 17.70
CA PRO A 12 8.06 29.34 16.73
C PRO A 12 8.60 29.30 15.29
N HIS A 13 8.24 28.27 14.52
CA HIS A 13 8.69 28.11 13.13
C HIS A 13 7.90 28.98 12.13
N PHE A 14 7.77 30.28 12.42
CA PHE A 14 7.05 31.27 11.60
C PHE A 14 7.95 32.41 11.11
N HIS A 15 9.27 32.22 11.09
CA HIS A 15 10.27 33.25 10.74
C HIS A 15 10.36 33.59 9.23
N LYS A 16 9.76 32.76 8.36
CA LYS A 16 9.71 33.01 6.91
C LYS A 16 8.39 33.67 6.55
N ASP A 17 8.28 34.18 5.32
CA ASP A 17 6.97 34.49 4.72
C ASP A 17 6.18 33.19 4.51
N TRP A 18 5.46 32.78 5.56
CA TRP A 18 4.61 31.61 5.60
C TRP A 18 3.20 31.94 5.12
N GLN A 19 2.77 33.19 5.23
CA GLN A 19 1.43 33.65 4.83
C GLN A 19 1.20 33.44 3.32
N ARG A 20 2.25 33.59 2.50
CA ARG A 20 2.19 33.24 1.07
C ARG A 20 1.91 31.75 0.78
N ARG A 21 2.25 30.83 1.69
CA ARG A 21 2.19 29.37 1.50
C ARG A 21 1.20 28.70 2.45
N VAL A 22 0.03 29.33 2.63
CA VAL A 22 -1.06 28.78 3.44
C VAL A 22 -1.89 27.81 2.61
N ALA A 23 -1.78 26.52 2.93
CA ALA A 23 -2.64 25.49 2.33
C ALA A 23 -4.00 25.43 3.05
N THR A 24 -5.06 25.93 2.41
CA THR A 24 -6.43 25.79 2.92
C THR A 24 -7.04 24.44 2.54
N TRP A 25 -7.89 23.90 3.41
CA TRP A 25 -8.46 22.54 3.27
C TRP A 25 -9.92 22.51 2.81
N PHE A 26 -10.47 23.63 2.33
CA PHE A 26 -11.85 23.73 1.82
C PHE A 26 -12.15 22.75 0.67
N ASN A 27 -11.12 22.39 -0.11
CA ASN A 27 -11.24 21.42 -1.20
C ASN A 27 -11.30 19.95 -0.73
N GLN A 28 -11.24 19.65 0.57
CA GLN A 28 -11.27 18.29 1.11
C GLN A 28 -12.56 17.51 0.73
N PRO A 29 -13.79 18.03 0.93
CA PRO A 29 -15.03 17.35 0.51
C PRO A 29 -15.08 17.10 -1.01
N ALA A 30 -14.75 18.10 -1.83
CA ALA A 30 -14.69 17.95 -3.28
C ALA A 30 -13.68 16.87 -3.72
N ARG A 31 -12.51 16.81 -3.07
CA ARG A 31 -11.51 15.74 -3.30
C ARG A 31 -12.04 14.36 -2.94
N LYS A 32 -12.81 14.21 -1.85
CA LYS A 32 -13.45 12.93 -1.47
C LYS A 32 -14.44 12.47 -2.54
N ILE A 33 -15.32 13.37 -3.00
CA ILE A 33 -16.30 13.06 -4.06
C ILE A 33 -15.58 12.66 -5.36
N ARG A 34 -14.55 13.42 -5.77
CA ARG A 34 -13.77 13.12 -6.98
C ARG A 34 -13.12 11.74 -6.91
N ARG A 35 -12.50 11.38 -5.78
CA ARG A 35 -11.91 10.05 -5.57
C ARG A 35 -12.96 8.93 -5.61
N ARG A 36 -14.17 9.17 -5.10
CA ARG A 36 -15.30 8.21 -5.19
C ARG A 36 -15.73 8.00 -6.64
N LYS A 37 -15.98 9.08 -7.39
CA LYS A 37 -16.37 9.02 -8.81
C LYS A 37 -15.30 8.29 -9.65
N ALA A 38 -14.02 8.59 -9.44
CA ALA A 38 -12.92 7.91 -10.12
C ALA A 38 -12.85 6.40 -9.81
N ARG A 39 -13.14 5.99 -8.56
CA ARG A 39 -13.24 4.57 -8.18
C ARG A 39 -14.40 3.87 -8.90
N GLN A 40 -15.56 4.51 -8.98
CA GLN A 40 -16.73 3.98 -9.70
C GLN A 40 -16.46 3.84 -11.21
N ALA A 41 -15.87 4.87 -11.82
CA ALA A 41 -15.49 4.83 -13.24
C ALA A 41 -14.47 3.71 -13.52
N LYS A 42 -13.45 3.55 -12.65
CA LYS A 42 -12.50 2.44 -12.74
C LYS A 42 -13.19 1.08 -12.65
N ALA A 43 -14.11 0.90 -11.70
CA ALA A 43 -14.82 -0.37 -11.50
C ALA A 43 -15.62 -0.78 -12.75
N ARG A 44 -16.38 0.16 -13.34
CA ARG A 44 -17.13 -0.09 -14.58
C ARG A 44 -16.21 -0.47 -15.75
N ARG A 45 -15.08 0.23 -15.90
CA ARG A 45 -14.12 0.00 -17.00
C ARG A 45 -13.48 -1.39 -16.99
N ILE A 46 -13.23 -1.96 -15.82
CA ILE A 46 -12.46 -3.21 -15.71
C ILE A 46 -13.32 -4.45 -15.46
N ALA A 47 -14.66 -4.29 -15.42
CA ALA A 47 -15.58 -5.40 -15.26
C ALA A 47 -15.25 -6.52 -16.27
N PRO A 48 -15.19 -7.81 -15.85
CA PRO A 48 -15.65 -8.37 -14.57
C PRO A 48 -14.62 -8.35 -13.41
N ARG A 49 -13.44 -7.75 -13.60
CA ARG A 49 -12.34 -7.84 -12.62
C ARG A 49 -12.61 -7.00 -11.35
N PRO A 50 -12.10 -7.41 -10.18
CA PRO A 50 -12.22 -6.64 -8.93
C PRO A 50 -11.57 -5.24 -8.98
N ALA A 51 -12.31 -4.21 -8.58
CA ALA A 51 -11.86 -2.80 -8.58
C ALA A 51 -10.66 -2.50 -7.66
N SER A 52 -10.49 -3.30 -6.60
CA SER A 52 -9.38 -3.21 -5.65
C SER A 52 -8.01 -3.43 -6.30
N GLY A 53 -7.98 -4.07 -7.48
CA GLY A 53 -6.77 -4.32 -8.26
C GLY A 53 -6.13 -5.67 -7.93
N PRO A 54 -4.87 -5.87 -8.32
CA PRO A 54 -4.21 -7.16 -8.18
C PRO A 54 -3.94 -7.52 -6.72
N ILE A 55 -3.94 -8.82 -6.41
CA ILE A 55 -3.64 -9.30 -5.06
C ILE A 55 -2.20 -8.97 -4.68
N ARG A 56 -1.98 -8.77 -3.38
CA ARG A 56 -0.69 -8.40 -2.77
C ARG A 56 -0.32 -9.40 -1.68
N PRO A 57 0.98 -9.63 -1.45
CA PRO A 57 1.45 -10.54 -0.41
C PRO A 57 1.29 -9.95 0.98
N ILE A 58 1.32 -10.84 1.96
CA ILE A 58 1.37 -10.54 3.38
C ILE A 58 2.84 -10.33 3.76
N VAL A 59 3.18 -9.16 4.31
CA VAL A 59 4.56 -8.76 4.62
C VAL A 59 4.64 -8.17 6.04
N ARG A 60 5.67 -8.56 6.80
CA ARG A 60 6.00 -7.99 8.12
C ARG A 60 6.74 -6.65 7.97
N CYS A 61 6.53 -5.74 8.91
CA CYS A 61 7.26 -4.46 8.92
C CYS A 61 8.73 -4.67 9.38
N PRO A 62 9.68 -3.80 8.98
CA PRO A 62 11.10 -4.07 9.14
C PRO A 62 11.68 -3.80 10.54
N THR A 63 11.23 -2.76 11.25
CA THR A 63 11.86 -2.30 12.50
C THR A 63 11.32 -3.02 13.74
N VAL A 64 12.11 -3.05 14.83
CA VAL A 64 11.74 -3.67 16.12
C VAL A 64 10.44 -3.08 16.69
N ARG A 65 10.14 -1.81 16.42
CA ARG A 65 8.88 -1.20 16.86
C ARG A 65 7.64 -1.83 16.19
N TYR A 66 7.77 -2.33 14.96
CA TYR A 66 6.64 -2.70 14.12
C TYR A 66 6.69 -4.12 13.56
N HIS A 67 7.73 -4.91 13.79
CA HIS A 67 7.85 -6.25 13.19
C HIS A 67 6.70 -7.20 13.56
N THR A 68 6.00 -6.96 14.66
CA THR A 68 4.78 -7.70 15.05
C THR A 68 3.57 -7.38 14.16
N LYS A 69 3.60 -6.27 13.41
CA LYS A 69 2.52 -5.84 12.51
C LYS A 69 2.69 -6.41 11.11
N VAL A 70 1.55 -6.67 10.47
CA VAL A 70 1.42 -7.20 9.11
C VAL A 70 0.84 -6.12 8.20
N ARG A 71 1.29 -6.07 6.94
CA ARG A 71 0.77 -5.17 5.91
C ARG A 71 0.73 -5.83 4.54
N ALA A 72 -0.01 -5.21 3.62
CA ALA A 72 0.07 -5.56 2.21
C ALA A 72 1.43 -5.10 1.63
N GLY A 73 2.16 -6.02 1.00
CA GLY A 73 3.40 -5.74 0.29
C GLY A 73 3.16 -5.15 -1.11
N ARG A 74 4.26 -4.87 -1.84
CA ARG A 74 4.18 -4.37 -3.23
C ARG A 74 3.75 -5.48 -4.20
N GLY A 75 4.33 -6.67 -4.09
CA GLY A 75 4.07 -7.82 -4.96
C GLY A 75 4.78 -9.08 -4.47
N PHE A 76 4.34 -10.24 -4.96
CA PHE A 76 4.91 -11.55 -4.67
C PHE A 76 6.34 -11.67 -5.20
N SER A 77 7.18 -12.42 -4.50
CA SER A 77 8.56 -12.66 -4.92
C SER A 77 8.60 -13.70 -6.05
N LEU A 78 9.71 -13.77 -6.78
CA LEU A 78 9.87 -14.76 -7.85
C LEU A 78 9.90 -16.20 -7.32
N GLU A 79 10.42 -16.38 -6.11
CA GLU A 79 10.49 -17.67 -5.42
C GLU A 79 9.10 -18.16 -5.01
N GLU A 80 8.26 -17.29 -4.42
CA GLU A 80 6.88 -17.64 -4.07
C GLU A 80 6.09 -18.08 -5.30
N LEU A 81 6.24 -17.36 -6.41
CA LEU A 81 5.57 -17.70 -7.68
C LEU A 81 6.07 -19.03 -8.24
N ARG A 82 7.38 -19.31 -8.15
CA ARG A 82 7.97 -20.58 -8.56
C ARG A 82 7.39 -21.73 -7.74
N VAL A 83 7.36 -21.60 -6.41
CA VAL A 83 6.82 -22.64 -5.51
C VAL A 83 5.30 -22.81 -5.69
N ALA A 84 4.58 -21.74 -6.02
CA ALA A 84 3.15 -21.81 -6.34
C ALA A 84 2.84 -22.33 -7.75
N GLY A 85 3.85 -22.59 -8.60
CA GLY A 85 3.66 -23.08 -9.97
C GLY A 85 3.13 -22.00 -10.94
N ILE A 86 3.36 -20.71 -10.66
CA ILE A 86 2.85 -19.61 -11.48
C ILE A 86 4.02 -18.92 -12.19
N HIS A 87 3.98 -18.88 -13.52
CA HIS A 87 5.01 -18.17 -14.28
C HIS A 87 4.91 -16.65 -14.09
N LYS A 88 6.05 -15.97 -13.86
CA LYS A 88 6.12 -14.53 -13.53
C LYS A 88 5.44 -13.60 -14.52
N LYS A 89 5.43 -13.94 -15.82
CA LYS A 89 4.75 -13.14 -16.86
C LYS A 89 3.23 -13.35 -16.84
N VAL A 90 2.79 -14.58 -16.55
CA VAL A 90 1.36 -14.95 -16.46
C VAL A 90 0.74 -14.36 -15.20
N ALA A 91 1.48 -14.32 -14.08
CA ALA A 91 1.00 -13.74 -12.82
C ALA A 91 0.38 -12.33 -13.02
N ARG A 92 1.02 -11.46 -13.81
CA ARG A 92 0.54 -10.10 -14.03
C ARG A 92 -0.73 -10.03 -14.88
N THR A 93 -0.92 -10.97 -15.82
CA THR A 93 -2.12 -11.02 -16.67
C THR A 93 -3.34 -11.48 -15.89
N ILE A 94 -3.17 -12.42 -14.95
CA ILE A 94 -4.24 -12.95 -14.09
C ILE A 94 -4.50 -12.12 -12.82
N GLY A 95 -3.91 -10.93 -12.69
CA GLY A 95 -4.20 -10.03 -11.57
C GLY A 95 -3.38 -10.29 -10.29
N ILE A 96 -2.16 -10.80 -10.40
CA ILE A 96 -1.23 -10.97 -9.28
C ILE A 96 -0.11 -9.92 -9.38
N SER A 97 0.14 -9.18 -8.29
CA SER A 97 1.25 -8.22 -8.25
C SER A 97 2.59 -8.94 -8.07
N VAL A 98 3.61 -8.59 -8.85
CA VAL A 98 4.96 -9.20 -8.77
C VAL A 98 5.99 -8.13 -8.39
N ASP A 99 6.89 -8.44 -7.45
CA ASP A 99 8.04 -7.59 -7.10
C ASP A 99 9.35 -8.40 -7.16
N PRO A 100 10.12 -8.30 -8.25
CA PRO A 100 11.40 -9.01 -8.40
C PRO A 100 12.46 -8.65 -7.36
N ARG A 101 12.30 -7.53 -6.64
CA ARG A 101 13.28 -7.04 -5.67
C ARG A 101 13.12 -7.67 -4.29
N ARG A 102 11.96 -8.28 -4.01
CA ARG A 102 11.68 -8.89 -2.71
C ARG A 102 12.38 -10.24 -2.59
N ARG A 103 13.05 -10.45 -1.47
CA ARG A 103 13.69 -11.73 -1.10
C ARG A 103 12.96 -12.32 0.11
N ASN A 104 12.87 -13.64 0.18
CA ASN A 104 12.37 -14.33 1.36
C ASN A 104 13.57 -14.74 2.22
N LYS A 105 13.50 -14.43 3.51
CA LYS A 105 14.51 -14.86 4.50
C LYS A 105 13.97 -15.92 5.46
N SER A 106 12.65 -15.96 5.62
CA SER A 106 11.97 -16.88 6.52
C SER A 106 11.03 -17.80 5.74
N THR A 107 11.03 -19.08 6.11
CA THR A 107 10.24 -20.14 5.48
C THR A 107 8.75 -19.95 5.73
N GLU A 108 8.37 -19.44 6.90
CA GLU A 108 6.98 -19.22 7.28
C GLU A 108 6.33 -18.14 6.41
N SER A 109 7.06 -17.06 6.11
CA SER A 109 6.55 -15.99 5.24
C SER A 109 6.40 -16.44 3.79
N LEU A 110 7.33 -17.28 3.33
CA LEU A 110 7.27 -17.92 2.02
C LEU A 110 6.02 -18.82 1.94
N GLN A 111 5.83 -19.72 2.90
CA GLN A 111 4.72 -20.66 2.93
C GLN A 111 3.36 -19.95 3.02
N ALA A 112 3.22 -18.94 3.89
CA ALA A 112 1.98 -18.16 4.00
C ALA A 112 1.59 -17.47 2.69
N ASN A 113 2.57 -16.93 1.95
CA ASN A 113 2.30 -16.27 0.68
C ASN A 113 2.07 -17.26 -0.48
N VAL A 114 2.73 -18.41 -0.47
CA VAL A 114 2.44 -19.51 -1.41
C VAL A 114 1.03 -20.02 -1.20
N GLN A 115 0.61 -20.23 0.06
CA GLN A 115 -0.75 -20.65 0.39
C GLN A 115 -1.77 -19.61 -0.10
N ARG A 116 -1.50 -18.32 0.12
CA ARG A 116 -2.32 -17.22 -0.41
C ARG A 116 -2.44 -17.24 -1.94
N LEU A 117 -1.38 -17.60 -2.66
CA LEU A 117 -1.42 -17.74 -4.12
C LEU A 117 -2.29 -18.94 -4.55
N LYS A 118 -2.16 -20.08 -3.87
CA LYS A 118 -2.99 -21.27 -4.12
C LYS A 118 -4.48 -20.98 -3.88
N GLU A 119 -4.80 -20.33 -2.77
CA GLU A 119 -6.17 -19.90 -2.45
C GLU A 119 -6.72 -18.88 -3.45
N TYR A 120 -5.89 -17.97 -3.93
CA TYR A 120 -6.31 -17.05 -4.98
C TYR A 120 -6.60 -17.78 -6.29
N ARG A 121 -5.74 -18.74 -6.66
CA ARG A 121 -5.90 -19.53 -7.89
C ARG A 121 -7.16 -20.38 -7.87
N SER A 122 -7.55 -20.95 -6.72
CA SER A 122 -8.80 -21.71 -6.59
C SER A 122 -10.05 -20.83 -6.66
N LYS A 123 -9.97 -19.58 -6.19
CA LYS A 123 -11.07 -18.61 -6.26
C LYS A 123 -11.14 -17.85 -7.59
N LEU A 124 -10.10 -17.93 -8.41
CA LEU A 124 -10.01 -17.24 -9.68
C LEU A 124 -10.79 -18.02 -10.75
N ILE A 125 -11.87 -17.42 -11.24
CA ILE A 125 -12.60 -17.87 -12.42
C ILE A 125 -11.98 -17.16 -13.63
N LEU A 126 -11.45 -17.93 -14.58
CA LEU A 126 -10.87 -17.44 -15.84
C LEU A 126 -11.85 -17.66 -16.99
#